data_AF-A0A7G2SBK3-F1
#
_entry.id   AF-A0A7G2SBK3-F1
#
_cell.length_a   1.000
_cell.length_b   1.000
_cell.length_c   1.000
_cell.angle_alpha   90.00
_cell.angle_beta   90.00
_cell.angle_gamma   90.00
#
_symmetry.space_group_name_H-M   'P 1'
#
loop_
_entity.id
_entity.type
_entity.pdbx_description
1 polymer ?
#
loop_
_entity_poly.entity_id
_entity_poly.type
_entity_poly.pdbx_seq_one_letter_code
_entity_poly.pdbx_strand_id
1 'polypeptide(L)'
;MKIILLFTLFLLLGACSSIPIDKNKYSKVDKDKLKSHLIYINKNGDLIDPYSKKVIKDVNLYVNNIFEDYQKSGKPKITMFIHGGLNTFQNATGKANQILSNYDDEENYIVLVGWQAGPYTNYLDHLFFIRGGERRPVLGPLTSPFIFIEDTARSVAHAPRATTEALLAQSSVPIRIESKEEKAYYTNRANLEMMPESEKLHIHTTGETRGLNFKNISSLANPIKFVTAPLVDGFGHGTWDSLSRRTELLITKDSAFIRKRDAKTALEKFLDKVDRDSSKPEVTLIGHSMGTMVANNILMRKPNLNYKNIVYMGAAASLKDVESNVVPILRKNQSVQFYNLSLDPYRELSESTAFDSVPRGSLLIWIDTYLTTIKSFTDRTSGGWFNMVRAADTIFPDSVKNQVHLTKFGFGAGPQKHGEFDEYHFWKHAYWVGNEKCGLVPLDQLIDTKCENQEMN
;
A
#
# COMPACT_ATOMS: atom_id res chain seq x y z
N MET A 1 -27.14 -18.20 -11.60
CA MET A 1 -27.21 -16.95 -10.80
C MET A 1 -26.12 -16.84 -9.73
N LYS A 2 -25.96 -17.82 -8.82
CA LYS A 2 -24.97 -17.77 -7.72
C LYS A 2 -23.49 -17.63 -8.16
N ILE A 3 -23.06 -18.38 -9.18
CA ILE A 3 -21.68 -18.30 -9.69
C ILE A 3 -21.42 -16.97 -10.40
N ILE A 4 -22.41 -16.45 -11.12
CA ILE A 4 -22.31 -15.18 -11.84
C ILE A 4 -22.15 -14.02 -10.85
N LEU A 5 -22.91 -14.00 -9.75
CA LEU A 5 -22.85 -12.91 -8.76
C LEU A 5 -21.50 -12.85 -8.01
N LEU A 6 -20.95 -14.02 -7.62
CA LEU A 6 -19.57 -14.09 -7.10
C LEU A 6 -18.56 -13.65 -8.16
N PHE A 7 -18.71 -14.12 -9.40
CA PHE A 7 -17.78 -13.78 -10.48
C PHE A 7 -17.79 -12.28 -10.82
N THR A 8 -18.96 -11.64 -10.81
CA THR A 8 -19.12 -10.19 -10.98
C THR A 8 -18.47 -9.44 -9.81
N LEU A 9 -18.71 -9.84 -8.56
CA LEU A 9 -18.05 -9.24 -7.39
C LEU A 9 -16.51 -9.34 -7.45
N PHE A 10 -15.95 -10.46 -7.91
CA PHE A 10 -14.50 -10.62 -8.03
C PHE A 10 -13.89 -9.87 -9.21
N LEU A 11 -14.62 -9.71 -10.31
CA LEU A 11 -14.23 -8.80 -11.38
C LEU A 11 -14.19 -7.34 -10.88
N LEU A 12 -15.12 -6.97 -10.00
CA LEU A 12 -15.22 -5.63 -9.42
C LEU A 12 -14.08 -5.35 -8.41
N LEU A 13 -13.74 -6.29 -7.52
CA LEU A 13 -12.58 -6.18 -6.61
C LEU A 13 -11.24 -6.30 -7.35
N GLY A 14 -11.18 -7.10 -8.42
CA GLY A 14 -10.00 -7.23 -9.29
C GLY A 14 -9.75 -6.01 -10.17
N ALA A 15 -10.78 -5.20 -10.47
CA ALA A 15 -10.64 -3.96 -11.23
C ALA A 15 -9.94 -2.84 -10.46
N CYS A 16 -9.76 -2.99 -9.14
CA CYS A 16 -8.91 -2.11 -8.31
C CYS A 16 -7.44 -2.55 -8.29
N SER A 17 -7.10 -3.68 -8.93
CA SER A 17 -5.70 -4.04 -9.19
C SER A 17 -5.18 -3.23 -10.38
N SER A 18 -3.89 -2.90 -10.36
CA SER A 18 -3.21 -2.27 -11.49
C SER A 18 -3.46 -3.06 -12.79
N ILE A 19 -3.60 -2.33 -13.90
CA ILE A 19 -3.91 -2.86 -15.24
C ILE A 19 -3.04 -4.09 -15.53
N PRO A 20 -3.60 -5.20 -16.03
CA PRO A 20 -2.82 -6.39 -16.38
C PRO A 20 -1.70 -5.98 -17.34
N ILE A 21 -0.46 -6.21 -16.92
CA ILE A 21 0.72 -5.90 -17.71
C ILE A 21 0.64 -6.70 -19.02
N ASP A 22 0.76 -5.99 -20.14
CA ASP A 22 0.92 -6.62 -21.45
C ASP A 22 2.19 -7.48 -21.43
N LYS A 23 2.01 -8.80 -21.52
CA LYS A 23 3.09 -9.79 -21.50
C LYS A 23 4.11 -9.56 -22.61
N ASN A 24 3.72 -8.87 -23.70
CA ASN A 24 4.59 -8.61 -24.83
C ASN A 24 5.43 -7.33 -24.66
N LYS A 25 5.03 -6.41 -23.77
CA LYS A 25 5.71 -5.10 -23.64
C LYS A 25 6.96 -5.16 -22.76
N TYR A 26 7.07 -6.10 -21.82
CA TYR A 26 8.19 -6.16 -20.86
C TYR A 26 8.69 -7.58 -20.60
N SER A 27 9.55 -8.04 -21.50
CA SER A 27 10.14 -9.37 -21.49
C SER A 27 11.67 -9.27 -21.59
N LYS A 28 12.37 -8.72 -20.58
CA LYS A 28 13.83 -8.58 -20.69
C LYS A 28 14.63 -8.35 -19.39
N VAL A 29 14.16 -8.79 -18.23
CA VAL A 29 15.07 -8.94 -17.07
C VAL A 29 15.63 -10.36 -17.07
N ASP A 30 16.95 -10.47 -16.91
CA ASP A 30 17.63 -11.74 -16.70
C ASP A 30 16.99 -12.48 -15.52
N LYS A 31 16.76 -13.80 -15.70
CA LYS A 31 16.14 -14.64 -14.67
C LYS A 31 16.90 -14.57 -13.36
N ASP A 32 18.21 -14.53 -13.46
CA ASP A 32 19.10 -14.51 -12.31
C ASP A 32 19.09 -13.13 -11.64
N LYS A 33 18.96 -12.04 -12.41
CA LYS A 33 18.78 -10.69 -11.87
C LYS A 33 17.50 -10.61 -11.02
N LEU A 34 16.34 -11.05 -11.51
CA LEU A 34 15.11 -10.98 -10.69
C LEU A 34 15.22 -11.78 -9.39
N LYS A 35 15.78 -13.00 -9.44
CA LYS A 35 15.94 -13.84 -8.24
C LYS A 35 16.83 -13.21 -7.18
N SER A 36 17.81 -12.44 -7.62
CA SER A 36 18.76 -11.75 -6.74
C SER A 36 18.15 -10.52 -6.09
N HIS A 37 17.02 -10.01 -6.60
CA HIS A 37 16.38 -8.79 -6.08
C HIS A 37 14.96 -9.00 -5.54
N LEU A 38 14.31 -10.16 -5.73
CA LEU A 38 12.91 -10.39 -5.36
C LEU A 38 12.75 -11.48 -4.28
N ILE A 39 12.09 -11.12 -3.19
CA ILE A 39 11.58 -12.06 -2.17
C ILE A 39 10.07 -12.16 -2.34
N TYR A 40 9.56 -13.27 -2.89
CA TYR A 40 8.12 -13.49 -3.04
C TYR A 40 7.58 -14.52 -2.03
N ILE A 41 6.60 -14.14 -1.22
CA ILE A 41 6.04 -15.00 -0.16
C ILE A 41 4.56 -15.33 -0.45
N ASN A 42 4.19 -16.61 -0.29
CA ASN A 42 2.80 -17.06 -0.47
C ASN A 42 1.93 -16.84 0.78
N LYS A 43 0.66 -17.21 0.68
CA LYS A 43 -0.33 -17.13 1.76
C LYS A 43 -0.03 -17.94 3.04
N ASN A 44 1.00 -18.80 3.04
CA ASN A 44 1.41 -19.60 4.20
C ASN A 44 2.71 -19.08 4.84
N GLY A 45 3.37 -18.07 4.25
CA GLY A 45 4.69 -17.60 4.65
C GLY A 45 5.85 -18.35 3.98
N ASP A 46 5.58 -19.15 2.94
CA ASP A 46 6.63 -19.86 2.19
C ASP A 46 7.18 -18.99 1.06
N LEU A 47 8.50 -19.09 0.85
CA LEU A 47 9.19 -18.48 -0.28
C LEU A 47 8.81 -19.19 -1.59
N ILE A 48 8.46 -18.42 -2.61
CA ILE A 48 8.08 -18.90 -3.94
C ILE A 48 9.10 -18.44 -4.98
N ASP A 49 9.48 -19.36 -5.86
CA ASP A 49 10.29 -19.03 -7.02
C ASP A 49 9.47 -18.18 -8.01
N PRO A 50 9.98 -16.99 -8.41
CA PRO A 50 9.21 -16.01 -9.18
C PRO A 50 8.88 -16.46 -10.62
N TYR A 51 9.46 -17.57 -11.10
CA TYR A 51 9.24 -18.11 -12.43
C TYR A 51 8.39 -19.38 -12.39
N SER A 52 8.83 -20.37 -11.61
CA SER A 52 8.21 -21.70 -11.56
C SER A 52 6.96 -21.74 -10.67
N LYS A 53 6.74 -20.73 -9.82
CA LYS A 53 5.67 -20.67 -8.81
C LYS A 53 5.75 -21.78 -7.76
N LYS A 54 6.85 -22.52 -7.72
CA LYS A 54 7.08 -23.59 -6.76
C LYS A 54 7.66 -23.03 -5.47
N VAL A 55 7.35 -23.69 -4.36
CA VAL A 55 7.95 -23.39 -3.06
C VAL A 55 9.45 -23.70 -3.12
N ILE A 56 10.27 -22.73 -2.73
CA ILE A 56 11.71 -22.91 -2.56
C ILE A 56 11.95 -23.52 -1.18
N LYS A 57 12.51 -24.74 -1.16
CA LYS A 57 12.78 -25.46 0.08
C LYS A 57 13.97 -24.90 0.85
N ASP A 58 15.05 -24.57 0.14
CA ASP A 58 16.25 -23.99 0.74
C ASP A 58 16.14 -22.45 0.79
N VAL A 59 15.36 -21.98 1.76
CA VAL A 59 15.15 -20.55 2.00
C VAL A 59 16.47 -19.86 2.38
N ASN A 60 17.36 -20.54 3.10
CA ASN A 60 18.61 -19.94 3.56
C ASN A 60 19.55 -19.70 2.37
N LEU A 61 19.69 -20.67 1.47
CA LEU A 61 20.49 -20.49 0.24
C LEU A 61 19.96 -19.33 -0.61
N TYR A 62 18.64 -19.25 -0.82
CA TYR A 62 18.06 -18.17 -1.62
C TYR A 62 18.32 -16.79 -1.00
N VAL A 63 18.11 -16.66 0.31
CA VAL A 63 18.36 -15.41 1.04
C VAL A 63 19.85 -15.08 1.10
N ASN A 64 20.72 -16.08 1.22
CA ASN A 64 22.18 -15.89 1.14
C ASN A 64 22.58 -15.32 -0.22
N ASN A 65 22.05 -15.86 -1.32
CA ASN A 65 22.40 -15.38 -2.66
C ASN A 65 22.04 -13.91 -2.86
N ILE A 66 20.81 -13.50 -2.47
CA ILE A 66 20.40 -12.08 -2.51
C ILE A 66 21.37 -11.21 -1.71
N PHE A 67 21.72 -11.65 -0.50
CA PHE A 67 22.58 -10.87 0.39
C PHE A 67 24.04 -10.82 -0.09
N GLU A 68 24.57 -11.91 -0.64
CA GLU A 68 25.90 -11.96 -1.24
C GLU A 68 25.98 -11.07 -2.48
N ASP A 69 24.92 -11.01 -3.30
CA ASP A 69 24.89 -10.13 -4.47
C ASP A 69 24.80 -8.66 -4.06
N TYR A 70 24.08 -8.34 -2.97
CA TYR A 70 24.18 -7.03 -2.31
C TYR A 70 25.63 -6.73 -1.90
N GLN A 71 26.30 -7.64 -1.18
CA GLN A 71 27.69 -7.41 -0.73
C GLN A 71 28.66 -7.23 -1.91
N LYS A 72 28.53 -8.04 -2.97
CA LYS A 72 29.34 -7.93 -4.20
C LYS A 72 29.09 -6.63 -4.95
N SER A 73 27.89 -6.06 -4.85
CA SER A 73 27.58 -4.79 -5.50
C SER A 73 28.37 -3.61 -4.91
N GLY A 74 28.89 -3.75 -3.69
CA GLY A 74 29.63 -2.68 -2.99
C GLY A 74 28.78 -1.46 -2.60
N LYS A 75 27.46 -1.53 -2.81
CA LYS A 75 26.54 -0.42 -2.57
C LYS A 75 26.32 -0.21 -1.07
N PRO A 76 26.45 1.03 -0.55
CA PRO A 76 26.31 1.30 0.89
C PRO A 76 24.85 1.33 1.39
N LYS A 77 23.88 1.37 0.47
CA LYS A 77 22.46 1.60 0.78
C LYS A 77 21.58 0.48 0.24
N ILE A 78 20.50 0.18 0.97
CA ILE A 78 19.47 -0.79 0.57
C ILE A 78 18.11 -0.11 0.51
N THR A 79 17.46 -0.18 -0.65
CA THR A 79 16.05 0.21 -0.81
C THR A 79 15.17 -1.03 -0.77
N MET A 80 14.33 -1.15 0.25
CA MET A 80 13.32 -2.21 0.33
C MET A 80 11.96 -1.67 -0.14
N PHE A 81 11.44 -2.20 -1.24
CA PHE A 81 10.13 -1.83 -1.74
C PHE A 81 9.13 -2.96 -1.55
N ILE A 82 8.00 -2.66 -0.89
CA ILE A 82 6.91 -3.61 -0.66
C ILE A 82 5.68 -3.16 -1.42
N HIS A 83 5.24 -3.99 -2.37
CA HIS A 83 4.10 -3.66 -3.22
C HIS A 83 2.76 -3.76 -2.47
N GLY A 84 1.74 -3.12 -3.04
CA GLY A 84 0.37 -3.10 -2.49
C GLY A 84 -0.42 -4.40 -2.61
N GLY A 85 -1.59 -4.42 -1.97
CA GLY A 85 -2.53 -5.54 -2.00
C GLY A 85 -3.16 -5.76 -3.39
N LEU A 86 -4.03 -6.78 -3.49
CA LEU A 86 -4.82 -7.10 -4.71
C LEU A 86 -4.01 -7.49 -5.96
N ASN A 87 -2.69 -7.65 -5.84
CA ASN A 87 -1.84 -8.12 -6.92
C ASN A 87 -1.87 -9.65 -7.07
N THR A 88 -2.11 -10.13 -8.29
CA THR A 88 -1.87 -11.54 -8.64
C THR A 88 -0.37 -11.82 -8.68
N PHE A 89 0.02 -13.09 -8.58
CA PHE A 89 1.43 -13.48 -8.70
C PHE A 89 2.07 -12.92 -9.98
N GLN A 90 1.38 -13.05 -11.10
CA GLN A 90 1.85 -12.61 -12.41
C GLN A 90 2.00 -11.08 -12.48
N ASN A 91 1.07 -10.33 -11.90
CA ASN A 91 1.15 -8.88 -11.87
C ASN A 91 2.30 -8.43 -10.97
N ALA A 92 2.43 -9.01 -9.77
CA ALA A 92 3.49 -8.66 -8.83
C ALA A 92 4.89 -8.98 -9.38
N THR A 93 5.10 -10.15 -9.98
CA THR A 93 6.41 -10.49 -10.58
C THR A 93 6.66 -9.71 -11.88
N GLY A 94 5.62 -9.41 -12.66
CA GLY A 94 5.72 -8.53 -13.83
C GLY A 94 6.12 -7.11 -13.46
N LYS A 95 5.50 -6.52 -12.43
CA LYS A 95 5.87 -5.21 -11.89
C LYS A 95 7.29 -5.20 -11.36
N ALA A 96 7.67 -6.24 -10.61
CA ALA A 96 9.03 -6.37 -10.10
C ALA A 96 10.07 -6.36 -11.24
N ASN A 97 9.80 -7.06 -12.34
CA ASN A 97 10.63 -6.99 -13.53
C ASN A 97 10.67 -5.58 -14.15
N GLN A 98 9.52 -4.91 -14.29
CA GLN A 98 9.46 -3.55 -14.82
C GLN A 98 10.29 -2.58 -13.98
N ILE A 99 10.20 -2.68 -12.66
CA ILE A 99 11.00 -1.85 -11.73
C ILE A 99 12.49 -2.14 -11.96
N LEU A 100 12.92 -3.41 -11.92
CA LEU A 100 14.34 -3.77 -12.10
C LEU A 100 14.93 -3.46 -13.48
N SER A 101 14.08 -3.38 -14.51
CA SER A 101 14.48 -2.97 -15.86
C SER A 101 14.79 -1.48 -15.94
N ASN A 102 14.08 -0.65 -15.17
CA ASN A 102 14.21 0.81 -15.20
C ASN A 102 14.97 1.36 -13.98
N TYR A 103 15.35 0.49 -13.03
CA TYR A 103 16.08 0.87 -11.85
C TYR A 103 17.51 1.28 -12.19
N ASP A 104 17.81 2.55 -11.96
CA ASP A 104 19.00 3.27 -12.42
C ASP A 104 19.85 3.84 -11.27
N ASP A 105 19.62 3.39 -10.04
CA ASP A 105 20.32 3.94 -8.88
C ASP A 105 21.66 3.22 -8.65
N GLU A 106 22.77 3.93 -8.86
CA GLU A 106 24.13 3.40 -8.73
C GLU A 106 24.52 3.16 -7.26
N GLU A 107 23.97 3.91 -6.31
CA GLU A 107 24.33 3.84 -4.89
C GLU A 107 23.44 2.92 -4.06
N ASN A 108 22.23 2.62 -4.54
CA ASN A 108 21.25 1.84 -3.80
C ASN A 108 21.05 0.44 -4.40
N TYR A 109 21.13 -0.59 -3.54
CA TYR A 109 20.71 -1.94 -3.90
C TYR A 109 19.22 -2.13 -3.59
N ILE A 110 18.41 -2.45 -4.61
CA ILE A 110 16.96 -2.61 -4.42
C ILE A 110 16.59 -4.06 -4.07
N VAL A 111 15.73 -4.23 -3.07
CA VAL A 111 15.09 -5.50 -2.72
C VAL A 111 13.57 -5.31 -2.82
N LEU A 112 12.97 -6.07 -3.72
CA LEU A 112 11.54 -6.08 -3.97
C LEU A 112 10.88 -7.17 -3.13
N VAL A 113 9.83 -6.81 -2.41
CA VAL A 113 9.05 -7.72 -1.57
C VAL A 113 7.71 -7.99 -2.23
N GLY A 114 7.60 -9.20 -2.75
CA GLY A 114 6.42 -9.76 -3.39
C GLY A 114 5.55 -10.57 -2.45
N TRP A 115 4.23 -10.51 -2.59
CA TRP A 115 3.34 -11.41 -1.85
C TRP A 115 2.03 -11.73 -2.56
N GLN A 116 1.49 -12.90 -2.22
CA GLN A 116 0.22 -13.36 -2.77
C GLN A 116 -0.95 -12.55 -2.20
N ALA A 117 -1.36 -11.51 -2.94
CA ALA A 117 -2.41 -10.59 -2.54
C ALA A 117 -3.68 -10.65 -3.40
N GLY A 118 -3.79 -11.58 -4.36
CA GLY A 118 -4.91 -11.59 -5.32
C GLY A 118 -6.29 -11.72 -4.65
N PRO A 119 -7.30 -10.91 -5.04
CA PRO A 119 -8.60 -10.80 -4.35
C PRO A 119 -9.32 -12.14 -4.22
N TYR A 120 -9.38 -12.91 -5.30
CA TYR A 120 -10.01 -14.24 -5.32
C TYR A 120 -9.41 -15.19 -4.28
N THR A 121 -8.09 -15.21 -4.18
CA THR A 121 -7.41 -16.12 -3.26
C THR A 121 -7.62 -15.73 -1.80
N ASN A 122 -7.89 -14.45 -1.52
CA ASN A 122 -8.11 -13.95 -0.16
C ASN A 122 -9.54 -14.25 0.32
N TYR A 123 -10.55 -13.99 -0.52
CA TYR A 123 -11.93 -14.33 -0.17
C TYR A 123 -12.14 -15.84 -0.03
N LEU A 124 -11.55 -16.65 -0.92
CA LEU A 124 -11.65 -18.11 -0.76
C LEU A 124 -10.98 -18.60 0.52
N ASP A 125 -9.87 -17.98 0.93
CA ASP A 125 -9.25 -18.30 2.21
C ASP A 125 -10.16 -17.89 3.38
N HIS A 126 -10.77 -16.70 3.35
CA HIS A 126 -11.80 -16.30 4.32
C HIS A 126 -12.94 -17.32 4.37
N LEU A 127 -13.53 -17.66 3.24
CA LEU A 127 -14.69 -18.52 3.17
C LEU A 127 -14.39 -19.95 3.65
N PHE A 128 -13.29 -20.55 3.16
CA PHE A 128 -13.05 -21.99 3.33
C PHE A 128 -11.94 -22.33 4.33
N PHE A 129 -11.08 -21.41 4.74
CA PHE A 129 -9.85 -21.79 5.43
C PHE A 129 -9.50 -20.96 6.66
N ILE A 130 -9.97 -19.73 6.86
CA ILE A 130 -9.53 -18.87 7.97
C ILE A 130 -10.63 -18.73 9.02
N ARG A 131 -10.33 -19.04 10.29
CA ARG A 131 -11.21 -18.79 11.45
C ARG A 131 -10.38 -18.29 12.61
N GLY A 132 -10.82 -17.19 13.25
CA GLY A 132 -10.11 -16.61 14.39
C GLY A 132 -8.64 -16.27 14.09
N GLY A 133 -8.32 -15.86 12.86
CA GLY A 133 -6.95 -15.54 12.43
C GLY A 133 -6.08 -16.74 12.04
N GLU A 134 -6.57 -17.99 12.20
CA GLU A 134 -5.80 -19.20 11.91
C GLU A 134 -6.35 -20.00 10.73
N ARG A 135 -5.47 -20.75 10.07
CA ARG A 135 -5.86 -21.69 9.02
C ARG A 135 -6.49 -22.95 9.64
N ARG A 136 -7.77 -23.19 9.38
CA ARG A 136 -8.55 -24.35 9.84
C ARG A 136 -9.03 -25.20 8.65
N PRO A 137 -8.20 -26.14 8.14
CA PRO A 137 -8.51 -26.88 6.90
C PRO A 137 -9.72 -27.81 6.98
N VAL A 138 -10.13 -28.22 8.19
CA VAL A 138 -11.31 -29.09 8.40
C VAL A 138 -12.54 -28.26 8.81
N LEU A 139 -12.40 -27.39 9.82
CA LEU A 139 -13.51 -26.57 10.31
C LEU A 139 -13.93 -25.49 9.31
N GLY A 140 -12.99 -24.98 8.50
CA GLY A 140 -13.25 -23.95 7.50
C GLY A 140 -14.29 -24.39 6.47
N PRO A 141 -14.12 -25.52 5.74
CA PRO A 141 -15.12 -26.00 4.80
C PRO A 141 -16.45 -26.41 5.47
N LEU A 142 -16.40 -26.95 6.69
CA LEU A 142 -17.60 -27.29 7.46
C LEU A 142 -18.46 -26.05 7.77
N THR A 143 -17.80 -24.94 8.12
CA THR A 143 -18.47 -23.70 8.53
C THR A 143 -18.69 -22.72 7.37
N SER A 144 -18.10 -22.97 6.20
CA SER A 144 -18.19 -22.05 5.05
C SER A 144 -19.62 -21.74 4.61
N PRO A 145 -20.62 -22.66 4.66
CA PRO A 145 -22.00 -22.29 4.34
C PRO A 145 -22.56 -21.22 5.27
N PHE A 146 -22.23 -21.28 6.57
CA PHE A 146 -22.69 -20.30 7.56
C PHE A 146 -22.00 -18.95 7.36
N ILE A 147 -20.70 -18.94 7.09
CA ILE A 147 -19.97 -17.70 6.75
C ILE A 147 -20.54 -17.06 5.48
N PHE A 148 -20.81 -17.85 4.45
CA PHE A 148 -21.42 -17.32 3.22
C PHE A 148 -22.81 -16.72 3.46
N ILE A 149 -23.63 -17.37 4.31
CA ILE A 149 -24.94 -16.85 4.70
C ILE A 149 -24.77 -15.55 5.49
N GLU A 150 -23.81 -15.48 6.41
CA GLU A 150 -23.49 -14.28 7.18
C GLU A 150 -23.09 -13.11 6.25
N ASP A 151 -22.14 -13.32 5.34
CA ASP A 151 -21.67 -12.30 4.39
C ASP A 151 -22.83 -11.83 3.48
N THR A 152 -23.70 -12.75 3.07
CA THR A 152 -24.91 -12.43 2.29
C THR A 152 -25.91 -11.62 3.10
N ALA A 153 -26.19 -12.03 4.34
CA ALA A 153 -27.12 -11.34 5.24
C ALA A 153 -26.61 -9.94 5.57
N ARG A 154 -25.30 -9.79 5.82
CA ARG A 154 -24.62 -8.51 5.99
C ARG A 154 -24.80 -7.62 4.77
N SER A 155 -24.52 -8.14 3.58
CA SER A 155 -24.71 -7.43 2.32
C SER A 155 -26.13 -6.88 2.17
N VAL A 156 -27.14 -7.69 2.45
CA VAL A 156 -28.55 -7.27 2.37
C VAL A 156 -28.90 -6.25 3.46
N ALA A 157 -28.52 -6.51 4.71
CA ALA A 157 -28.84 -5.66 5.85
C ALA A 157 -28.17 -4.29 5.76
N HIS A 158 -26.95 -4.23 5.23
CA HIS A 158 -26.20 -2.99 5.05
C HIS A 158 -26.50 -2.29 3.72
N ALA A 159 -27.35 -2.85 2.85
CA ALA A 159 -27.63 -2.27 1.55
C ALA A 159 -28.13 -0.81 1.60
N PRO A 160 -29.05 -0.43 2.52
CA PRO A 160 -29.46 0.97 2.66
C PRO A 160 -28.29 1.88 3.05
N ARG A 161 -27.51 1.47 4.05
CA ARG A 161 -26.35 2.23 4.53
C ARG A 161 -25.30 2.38 3.42
N ALA A 162 -24.88 1.29 2.80
CA ALA A 162 -23.86 1.30 1.75
C ALA A 162 -24.29 2.15 0.54
N THR A 163 -25.58 2.13 0.20
CA THR A 163 -26.15 2.98 -0.84
C THR A 163 -26.13 4.46 -0.44
N THR A 164 -26.54 4.78 0.78
CA THR A 164 -26.50 6.15 1.29
C THR A 164 -25.08 6.68 1.39
N GLU A 165 -24.13 5.90 1.88
CA GLU A 165 -22.71 6.26 1.93
C GLU A 165 -22.14 6.47 0.53
N ALA A 166 -22.46 5.60 -0.43
CA ALA A 166 -22.05 5.79 -1.82
C ALA A 166 -22.61 7.11 -2.40
N LEU A 167 -23.83 7.51 -2.03
CA LEU A 167 -24.42 8.79 -2.45
C LEU A 167 -23.81 9.99 -1.72
N LEU A 168 -23.62 9.91 -0.40
CA LEU A 168 -23.14 10.99 0.46
C LEU A 168 -21.64 11.24 0.31
N ALA A 169 -20.81 10.18 0.33
CA ALA A 169 -19.37 10.30 0.11
C ALA A 169 -19.07 10.94 -1.27
N GLN A 170 -19.94 10.74 -2.26
CA GLN A 170 -19.75 11.28 -3.60
C GLN A 170 -20.43 12.66 -3.81
N SER A 171 -21.33 13.06 -2.91
CA SER A 171 -22.01 14.37 -2.90
C SER A 171 -21.51 15.33 -1.80
N SER A 172 -20.45 14.96 -1.08
CA SER A 172 -19.76 15.81 -0.09
C SER A 172 -18.71 16.75 -0.71
N VAL A 173 -18.55 16.71 -2.03
CA VAL A 173 -17.59 17.53 -2.80
C VAL A 173 -18.19 18.73 -3.59
N PRO A 174 -19.51 19.02 -3.66
CA PRO A 174 -19.94 20.27 -4.25
C PRO A 174 -19.51 21.45 -3.36
N ILE A 175 -18.98 22.46 -4.04
CA ILE A 175 -18.30 23.72 -3.63
C ILE A 175 -18.97 24.55 -2.51
N ARG A 176 -20.03 24.09 -1.83
CA ARG A 176 -20.87 24.92 -0.93
C ARG A 176 -21.36 24.26 0.37
N ILE A 177 -20.90 23.07 0.76
CA ILE A 177 -21.32 22.46 2.03
C ILE A 177 -20.11 22.30 2.95
N GLU A 178 -19.80 23.31 3.77
CA GLU A 178 -18.79 23.21 4.84
C GLU A 178 -19.25 22.22 5.92
N SER A 179 -18.91 20.95 5.74
CA SER A 179 -19.06 19.94 6.80
C SER A 179 -18.13 20.25 7.99
N LYS A 180 -18.42 19.69 9.17
CA LYS A 180 -17.51 19.82 10.34
C LYS A 180 -16.12 19.25 10.01
N GLU A 181 -16.09 18.18 9.22
CA GLU A 181 -14.91 17.49 8.74
C GLU A 181 -14.06 18.37 7.82
N GLU A 182 -14.69 19.06 6.87
CA GLU A 182 -14.01 20.01 5.99
C GLU A 182 -13.50 21.22 6.77
N LYS A 183 -14.31 21.77 7.69
CA LYS A 183 -13.85 22.86 8.56
C LYS A 183 -12.64 22.44 9.40
N ALA A 184 -12.65 21.24 9.96
CA ALA A 184 -11.50 20.69 10.70
C ALA A 184 -10.26 20.53 9.79
N TYR A 185 -10.45 20.06 8.55
CA TYR A 185 -9.37 19.99 7.57
C TYR A 185 -8.78 21.37 7.25
N TYR A 186 -9.59 22.35 6.87
CA TYR A 186 -9.10 23.69 6.53
C TYR A 186 -8.43 24.36 7.72
N THR A 187 -8.98 24.17 8.93
CA THR A 187 -8.38 24.69 10.17
C THR A 187 -7.01 24.05 10.43
N ASN A 188 -6.92 22.71 10.42
CA ASN A 188 -5.65 22.03 10.68
C ASN A 188 -4.61 22.29 9.59
N ARG A 189 -5.03 22.38 8.33
CA ARG A 189 -4.14 22.78 7.23
C ARG A 189 -3.58 24.18 7.46
N ALA A 190 -4.42 25.16 7.78
CA ALA A 190 -3.97 26.52 8.07
C ALA A 190 -3.02 26.56 9.27
N ASN A 191 -3.31 25.80 10.33
CA ASN A 191 -2.44 25.69 11.49
C ASN A 191 -1.06 25.14 11.11
N LEU A 192 -1.00 24.06 10.32
CA LEU A 192 0.25 23.47 9.84
C LEU A 192 1.06 24.44 8.96
N GLU A 193 0.37 25.22 8.11
CA GLU A 193 1.02 26.23 7.26
C GLU A 193 1.56 27.42 8.07
N MET A 194 0.93 27.75 9.20
CA MET A 194 1.30 28.85 10.10
C MET A 194 2.28 28.46 11.23
N MET A 195 2.68 27.19 11.33
CA MET A 195 3.61 26.74 12.39
C MET A 195 4.98 27.45 12.28
N PRO A 196 5.63 27.76 13.43
CA PRO A 196 7.01 28.24 13.44
C PRO A 196 7.94 27.26 12.74
N GLU A 197 8.94 27.75 11.99
CA GLU A 197 9.87 26.90 11.23
C GLU A 197 10.58 25.84 12.09
N SER A 198 10.80 26.10 13.39
CA SER A 198 11.39 25.15 14.34
C SER A 198 10.51 23.94 14.69
N GLU A 199 9.20 24.02 14.42
CA GLU A 199 8.18 23.02 14.77
C GLU A 199 7.44 22.51 13.53
N LYS A 200 7.83 23.00 12.35
CA LYS A 200 7.07 22.82 11.12
C LYS A 200 7.36 21.46 10.50
N LEU A 201 6.30 20.77 10.11
CA LEU A 201 6.38 19.64 9.20
C LEU A 201 6.43 20.12 7.75
N HIS A 202 7.05 19.33 6.86
CA HIS A 202 7.23 19.72 5.48
C HIS A 202 6.00 19.35 4.66
N ILE A 203 5.32 20.35 4.06
CA ILE A 203 4.18 20.15 3.16
C ILE A 203 4.62 20.38 1.72
N HIS A 204 4.49 19.36 0.88
CA HIS A 204 4.75 19.43 -0.55
C HIS A 204 3.43 19.28 -1.30
N THR A 205 3.17 20.16 -2.26
CA THR A 205 1.96 20.10 -3.09
C THR A 205 2.34 20.33 -4.54
N THR A 206 1.82 19.47 -5.41
CA THR A 206 2.07 19.53 -6.86
C THR A 206 0.76 19.58 -7.63
N GLY A 207 0.81 20.06 -8.87
CA GLY A 207 -0.36 20.17 -9.73
C GLY A 207 -1.49 21.03 -9.15
N GLU A 208 -2.66 20.94 -9.76
CA GLU A 208 -3.83 21.72 -9.35
C GLU A 208 -4.76 20.92 -8.42
N THR A 209 -5.51 21.61 -7.56
CA THR A 209 -6.65 21.04 -6.84
C THR A 209 -7.94 21.44 -7.56
N ARG A 210 -8.68 20.46 -8.10
CA ARG A 210 -9.95 20.69 -8.78
C ARG A 210 -11.05 19.87 -8.13
N GLY A 211 -12.16 20.53 -7.77
CA GLY A 211 -13.37 19.85 -7.30
C GLY A 211 -14.02 18.98 -8.39
N LEU A 212 -15.03 18.18 -8.00
CA LEU A 212 -15.77 17.35 -8.96
C LEU A 212 -16.59 18.22 -9.93
N ASN A 213 -16.54 17.89 -11.22
CA ASN A 213 -17.36 18.54 -12.25
C ASN A 213 -18.73 17.84 -12.44
N PHE A 214 -19.63 18.46 -13.22
CA PHE A 214 -20.97 17.91 -13.47
C PHE A 214 -20.96 16.51 -14.10
N LYS A 215 -19.96 16.17 -14.92
CA LYS A 215 -19.80 14.82 -15.50
C LYS A 215 -19.46 13.77 -14.44
N ASN A 216 -18.70 14.15 -13.42
CA ASN A 216 -18.42 13.29 -12.26
C ASN A 216 -19.71 13.05 -11.45
N ILE A 217 -20.55 14.09 -11.31
CA ILE A 217 -21.84 14.02 -10.61
C ILE A 217 -22.91 13.26 -11.42
N SER A 218 -22.95 13.36 -12.75
CA SER A 218 -23.98 12.69 -13.56
C SER A 218 -23.84 11.16 -13.57
N SER A 219 -22.61 10.66 -13.38
CA SER A 219 -22.33 9.23 -13.25
C SER A 219 -22.83 8.60 -11.94
N LEU A 220 -23.25 9.43 -10.96
CA LEU A 220 -23.82 9.00 -9.69
C LEU A 220 -25.16 8.28 -9.86
N ALA A 221 -25.86 8.60 -10.94
CA ALA A 221 -27.13 7.97 -11.28
C ALA A 221 -26.99 6.56 -11.88
N ASN A 222 -25.79 5.97 -11.90
CA ASN A 222 -25.59 4.61 -12.39
C ASN A 222 -26.25 3.59 -11.45
N PRO A 223 -27.37 2.95 -11.84
CA PRO A 223 -28.13 2.06 -10.96
C PRO A 223 -27.35 0.81 -10.55
N ILE A 224 -26.32 0.44 -11.31
CA ILE A 224 -25.46 -0.72 -11.01
C ILE A 224 -24.72 -0.51 -9.68
N LYS A 225 -24.37 0.74 -9.32
CA LYS A 225 -23.67 1.07 -8.08
C LYS A 225 -24.47 0.74 -6.82
N PHE A 226 -25.79 0.84 -6.88
CA PHE A 226 -26.68 0.49 -5.76
C PHE A 226 -26.72 -1.01 -5.49
N VAL A 227 -26.37 -1.82 -6.49
CA VAL A 227 -26.25 -3.27 -6.34
C VAL A 227 -24.85 -3.66 -5.89
N THR A 228 -23.81 -2.96 -6.35
CA THR A 228 -22.42 -3.34 -6.09
C THR A 228 -21.89 -2.83 -4.75
N ALA A 229 -22.31 -1.65 -4.27
CA ALA A 229 -21.87 -1.13 -2.96
C ALA A 229 -22.20 -2.09 -1.79
N PRO A 230 -23.43 -2.63 -1.69
CA PRO A 230 -23.75 -3.61 -0.65
C PRO A 230 -22.97 -4.91 -0.78
N LEU A 231 -22.59 -5.33 -1.99
CA LEU A 231 -21.78 -6.52 -2.21
C LEU A 231 -20.32 -6.30 -1.79
N VAL A 232 -19.77 -5.12 -2.08
CA VAL A 232 -18.43 -4.73 -1.61
C VAL A 232 -18.40 -4.66 -0.08
N ASP A 233 -19.42 -4.10 0.56
CA ASP A 233 -19.52 -4.07 2.03
C ASP A 233 -19.62 -5.48 2.64
N GLY A 234 -20.58 -6.28 2.17
CA GLY A 234 -20.84 -7.60 2.76
C GLY A 234 -19.72 -8.61 2.57
N PHE A 235 -19.09 -8.65 1.39
CA PHE A 235 -18.08 -9.66 1.04
C PHE A 235 -16.64 -9.10 1.07
N GLY A 236 -16.47 -7.78 1.09
CA GLY A 236 -15.17 -7.13 1.11
C GLY A 236 -14.49 -7.24 2.47
N HIS A 237 -15.24 -7.19 3.57
CA HIS A 237 -14.70 -7.27 4.93
C HIS A 237 -13.85 -8.53 5.16
N GLY A 238 -14.39 -9.72 4.88
CA GLY A 238 -13.62 -10.97 5.03
C GLY A 238 -12.42 -11.07 4.08
N THR A 239 -12.54 -10.49 2.87
CA THR A 239 -11.41 -10.39 1.94
C THR A 239 -10.29 -9.52 2.53
N TRP A 240 -10.65 -8.39 3.14
CA TRP A 240 -9.75 -7.45 3.78
C TRP A 240 -9.08 -8.03 5.02
N ASP A 241 -9.80 -8.74 5.87
CA ASP A 241 -9.23 -9.43 7.05
C ASP A 241 -8.19 -10.48 6.62
N SER A 242 -8.51 -11.24 5.57
CA SER A 242 -7.59 -12.23 4.98
C SER A 242 -6.33 -11.57 4.41
N LEU A 243 -6.48 -10.44 3.71
CA LEU A 243 -5.35 -9.64 3.21
C LEU A 243 -4.49 -9.08 4.35
N SER A 244 -5.13 -8.49 5.36
CA SER A 244 -4.46 -7.91 6.53
C SER A 244 -3.65 -8.97 7.26
N ARG A 245 -4.25 -10.15 7.51
CA ARG A 245 -3.52 -11.31 8.07
C ARG A 245 -2.31 -11.70 7.25
N ARG A 246 -2.38 -11.65 5.91
CA ARG A 246 -1.24 -12.02 5.06
C ARG A 246 -0.07 -11.06 5.17
N THR A 247 -0.29 -9.80 5.53
CA THR A 247 0.81 -8.85 5.78
C THR A 247 1.69 -9.28 6.97
N GLU A 248 1.09 -9.87 8.02
CA GLU A 248 1.80 -10.50 9.15
C GLU A 248 2.59 -11.73 8.72
N LEU A 249 2.02 -12.53 7.81
CA LEU A 249 2.61 -13.76 7.32
C LEU A 249 3.84 -13.55 6.43
N LEU A 250 4.15 -12.31 6.05
CA LEU A 250 5.41 -11.98 5.38
C LEU A 250 6.58 -11.99 6.33
N ILE A 251 6.36 -11.91 7.64
CA ILE A 251 7.43 -11.93 8.64
C ILE A 251 7.43 -13.23 9.44
N THR A 252 6.24 -13.75 9.80
CA THR A 252 6.12 -15.00 10.58
C THR A 252 5.28 -16.02 9.83
N LYS A 253 5.80 -17.24 9.66
CA LYS A 253 5.05 -18.32 9.00
C LYS A 253 3.83 -18.73 9.81
N ASP A 254 2.78 -19.17 9.13
CA ASP A 254 1.57 -19.71 9.77
C ASP A 254 1.88 -20.94 10.65
N SER A 255 2.89 -21.73 10.25
CA SER A 255 3.36 -22.90 10.99
C SER A 255 4.14 -22.59 12.28
N ALA A 256 4.52 -21.33 12.51
CA ALA A 256 5.29 -20.90 13.69
C ALA A 256 4.61 -21.30 15.01
N PHE A 257 3.28 -21.28 15.03
CA PHE A 257 2.47 -21.58 16.21
C PHE A 257 2.30 -23.08 16.48
N ILE A 258 2.75 -23.95 15.57
CA ILE A 258 2.70 -25.42 15.69
C ILE A 258 4.11 -26.00 15.85
N ARG A 259 5.11 -25.47 15.13
CA ARG A 259 6.51 -25.94 15.18
C ARG A 259 7.48 -24.76 15.19
N LYS A 260 8.12 -24.49 16.35
CA LYS A 260 9.08 -23.39 16.53
C LYS A 260 10.29 -23.40 15.58
N ARG A 261 10.69 -24.56 15.05
CA ARG A 261 11.98 -24.71 14.31
C ARG A 261 12.06 -23.97 12.95
N ASP A 262 10.96 -23.47 12.39
CA ASP A 262 10.98 -22.77 11.10
C ASP A 262 9.95 -21.62 11.01
N ALA A 263 9.86 -20.83 12.09
CA ALA A 263 8.88 -19.74 12.19
C ALA A 263 9.19 -18.54 11.28
N LYS A 264 10.45 -18.34 10.87
CA LYS A 264 10.90 -17.16 10.13
C LYS A 264 10.72 -17.33 8.63
N THR A 265 10.15 -16.32 7.99
CA THR A 265 10.01 -16.25 6.53
C THR A 265 11.35 -15.88 5.87
N ALA A 266 11.39 -15.88 4.53
CA ALA A 266 12.54 -15.40 3.77
C ALA A 266 12.85 -13.91 4.06
N LEU A 267 11.81 -13.07 4.17
CA LEU A 267 11.96 -11.64 4.47
C LEU A 267 12.57 -11.42 5.86
N GLU A 268 12.06 -12.11 6.90
CA GLU A 268 12.63 -12.01 8.26
C GLU A 268 14.11 -12.47 8.29
N LYS A 269 14.45 -13.52 7.56
CA LYS A 269 15.83 -14.02 7.45
C LYS A 269 16.73 -13.05 6.70
N PHE A 270 16.23 -12.36 5.67
CA PHE A 270 16.96 -11.32 4.97
C PHE A 270 17.22 -10.11 5.90
N LEU A 271 16.18 -9.65 6.61
CA LEU A 271 16.30 -8.56 7.59
C LEU A 271 17.28 -8.90 8.72
N ASP A 272 17.30 -10.15 9.21
CA ASP A 272 18.30 -10.63 10.18
C ASP A 272 19.73 -10.48 9.67
N LYS A 273 19.96 -10.65 8.35
CA LYS A 273 21.30 -10.49 7.76
C LYS A 273 21.68 -9.03 7.65
N VAL A 274 20.78 -8.19 7.15
CA VAL A 274 21.00 -6.74 7.06
C VAL A 274 21.30 -6.16 8.45
N ASP A 275 20.56 -6.58 9.48
CA ASP A 275 20.80 -6.13 10.85
C ASP A 275 22.13 -6.62 11.44
N ARG A 276 22.63 -7.79 11.04
CA ARG A 276 23.91 -8.33 11.54
C ARG A 276 25.13 -7.91 10.72
N ASP A 277 24.91 -7.28 9.58
CA ASP A 277 26.00 -6.86 8.71
C ASP A 277 26.85 -5.78 9.38
N SER A 278 28.17 -5.92 9.27
CA SER A 278 29.11 -4.99 9.88
C SER A 278 29.13 -3.62 9.21
N SER A 279 28.75 -3.52 7.92
CA SER A 279 28.67 -2.23 7.22
C SER A 279 27.46 -1.39 7.66
N LYS A 280 26.45 -2.03 8.28
CA LYS A 280 25.21 -1.38 8.74
C LYS A 280 24.60 -0.47 7.65
N PRO A 281 24.21 -1.04 6.49
CA PRO A 281 23.78 -0.23 5.36
C PRO A 281 22.59 0.66 5.69
N GLU A 282 22.55 1.83 5.08
CA GLU A 282 21.40 2.72 5.20
C GLU A 282 20.20 2.07 4.52
N VAL A 283 19.05 2.07 5.21
CA VAL A 283 17.82 1.43 4.75
C VAL A 283 16.79 2.49 4.37
N THR A 284 16.37 2.47 3.12
CA THR A 284 15.16 3.16 2.65
C THR A 284 14.02 2.14 2.59
N LEU A 285 13.00 2.30 3.43
CA LEU A 285 11.85 1.40 3.50
C LEU A 285 10.64 2.05 2.81
N ILE A 286 10.22 1.47 1.69
CA ILE A 286 9.12 1.99 0.86
C ILE A 286 7.96 0.99 0.88
N GLY A 287 6.78 1.45 1.32
CA GLY A 287 5.54 0.69 1.26
C GLY A 287 4.52 1.38 0.38
N HIS A 288 3.92 0.64 -0.56
CA HIS A 288 2.77 1.11 -1.36
C HIS A 288 1.48 0.47 -0.85
N SER A 289 0.43 1.25 -0.59
CA SER A 289 -0.88 0.71 -0.20
C SER A 289 -0.74 -0.24 1.01
N MET A 290 -1.22 -1.47 0.92
CA MET A 290 -1.04 -2.49 1.98
C MET A 290 0.41 -2.86 2.28
N GLY A 291 1.36 -2.57 1.38
CA GLY A 291 2.79 -2.70 1.66
C GLY A 291 3.25 -1.85 2.85
N THR A 292 2.53 -0.77 3.17
CA THR A 292 2.80 0.04 4.38
C THR A 292 2.48 -0.69 5.69
N MET A 293 1.52 -1.62 5.69
CA MET A 293 1.25 -2.48 6.87
C MET A 293 2.41 -3.45 7.09
N VAL A 294 2.97 -3.99 6.00
CA VAL A 294 4.18 -4.81 6.05
C VAL A 294 5.38 -3.99 6.53
N ALA A 295 5.50 -2.75 6.07
CA ALA A 295 6.53 -1.82 6.54
C ALA A 295 6.42 -1.59 8.06
N ASN A 296 5.22 -1.35 8.60
CA ASN A 296 5.00 -1.27 10.06
C ASN A 296 5.47 -2.53 10.79
N ASN A 297 5.16 -3.72 10.24
CA ASN A 297 5.61 -4.98 10.82
C ASN A 297 7.14 -5.13 10.84
N ILE A 298 7.82 -4.59 9.82
CA ILE A 298 9.28 -4.51 9.78
C ILE A 298 9.79 -3.53 10.84
N LEU A 299 9.25 -2.31 10.91
CA LEU A 299 9.66 -1.28 11.89
C LEU A 299 9.52 -1.80 13.33
N MET A 300 8.39 -2.46 13.64
CA MET A 300 8.12 -3.04 14.95
C MET A 300 9.12 -4.14 15.32
N ARG A 301 9.50 -4.99 14.36
CA ARG A 301 10.35 -6.17 14.63
C ARG A 301 11.84 -5.88 14.51
N LYS A 302 12.22 -4.86 13.73
CA LYS A 302 13.59 -4.49 13.43
C LYS A 302 13.88 -3.01 13.71
N PRO A 303 13.54 -2.49 14.91
CA PRO A 303 13.68 -1.06 15.24
C PRO A 303 15.14 -0.57 15.32
N ASN A 304 16.12 -1.45 15.14
CA ASN A 304 17.55 -1.17 15.18
C ASN A 304 18.22 -1.17 13.80
N LEU A 305 17.48 -1.45 12.72
CA LEU A 305 18.02 -1.24 11.37
C LEU A 305 18.38 0.23 11.18
N ASN A 306 19.42 0.47 10.39
CA ASN A 306 19.91 1.81 10.10
C ASN A 306 18.99 2.50 9.08
N TYR A 307 17.76 2.80 9.48
CA TYR A 307 16.80 3.49 8.63
C TYR A 307 17.32 4.89 8.30
N LYS A 308 17.19 5.27 7.02
CA LYS A 308 17.41 6.64 6.56
C LYS A 308 16.11 7.29 6.13
N ASN A 309 15.30 6.57 5.37
CA ASN A 309 14.01 7.05 4.88
C ASN A 309 12.92 6.00 5.09
N ILE A 310 11.74 6.44 5.50
CA ILE A 310 10.51 5.64 5.54
C ILE A 310 9.51 6.31 4.62
N VAL A 311 9.05 5.62 3.58
CA VAL A 311 8.27 6.21 2.48
C VAL A 311 6.97 5.45 2.30
N TYR A 312 5.86 6.10 2.59
CA TYR A 312 4.51 5.54 2.57
C TYR A 312 3.74 6.13 1.39
N MET A 313 3.47 5.32 0.37
CA MET A 313 2.78 5.73 -0.86
C MET A 313 1.35 5.23 -0.84
N GLY A 314 0.37 6.15 -0.82
CA GLY A 314 -1.05 5.80 -0.74
C GLY A 314 -1.30 4.80 0.39
N ALA A 315 -0.80 5.08 1.60
CA ALA A 315 -0.74 4.12 2.70
C ALA A 315 -2.11 3.57 3.13
N ALA A 316 -2.22 2.24 3.15
CA ALA A 316 -3.36 1.55 3.73
C ALA A 316 -3.22 1.33 5.25
N ALA A 317 -2.02 1.54 5.81
CA ALA A 317 -1.83 1.59 7.26
C ALA A 317 -2.66 2.69 7.90
N SER A 318 -3.17 2.47 9.12
CA SER A 318 -3.95 3.48 9.82
C SER A 318 -3.07 4.63 10.34
N LEU A 319 -3.66 5.78 10.63
CA LEU A 319 -2.96 6.89 11.31
C LEU A 319 -2.38 6.45 12.65
N LYS A 320 -3.12 5.60 13.38
CA LYS A 320 -2.68 4.98 14.63
C LYS A 320 -1.46 4.09 14.45
N ASP A 321 -1.36 3.37 13.33
CA ASP A 321 -0.17 2.56 13.05
C ASP A 321 1.04 3.42 12.73
N VAL A 322 0.85 4.56 12.05
CA VAL A 322 1.94 5.54 11.83
C VAL A 322 2.43 6.09 13.16
N GLU A 323 1.50 6.52 14.04
CA GLU A 323 1.82 7.02 15.38
C GLU A 323 2.60 5.97 16.20
N SER A 324 2.14 4.72 16.19
CA SER A 324 2.72 3.66 17.05
C SER A 324 3.98 3.01 16.48
N ASN A 325 4.21 3.03 15.17
CA ASN A 325 5.34 2.32 14.54
C ASN A 325 6.39 3.24 13.91
N VAL A 326 6.00 4.39 13.35
CA VAL A 326 6.93 5.31 12.68
C VAL A 326 7.52 6.31 13.68
N VAL A 327 6.68 6.96 14.50
CA VAL A 327 7.13 7.99 15.46
C VAL A 327 8.22 7.48 16.42
N PRO A 328 8.17 6.24 16.96
CA PRO A 328 9.26 5.74 17.81
C PRO A 328 10.61 5.66 17.08
N ILE A 329 10.62 5.38 15.78
CA ILE A 329 11.84 5.33 14.97
C ILE A 329 12.42 6.73 14.78
N LEU A 330 11.56 7.71 14.45
CA LEU A 330 11.96 9.12 14.31
C LEU A 330 12.48 9.73 15.62
N ARG A 331 11.84 9.41 16.75
CA ARG A 331 12.31 9.87 18.08
C ARG A 331 13.70 9.33 18.41
N LYS A 332 13.98 8.08 18.03
CA LYS A 332 15.24 7.40 18.33
C LYS A 332 16.41 7.91 17.48
N ASN A 333 16.17 8.31 16.23
CA ASN A 333 17.21 8.81 15.35
C ASN A 333 16.68 10.00 14.54
N GLN A 334 17.15 11.20 14.90
CA GLN A 334 16.76 12.48 14.30
C GLN A 334 17.20 12.65 12.84
N SER A 335 18.04 11.74 12.31
CA SER A 335 18.47 11.77 10.91
C SER A 335 17.53 10.98 9.97
N VAL A 336 16.56 10.25 10.52
CA VAL A 336 15.54 9.51 9.76
C VAL A 336 14.50 10.49 9.23
N GLN A 337 14.06 10.29 7.99
CA GLN A 337 13.00 11.08 7.40
C GLN A 337 11.78 10.19 7.09
N PHE A 338 10.58 10.70 7.35
CA PHE A 338 9.32 10.04 7.02
C PHE A 338 8.57 10.83 5.94
N TYR A 339 8.20 10.13 4.86
CA TYR A 339 7.46 10.69 3.74
C TYR A 339 6.11 9.97 3.62
N ASN A 340 5.02 10.72 3.68
CA ASN A 340 3.68 10.21 3.40
C ASN A 340 3.14 10.86 2.12
N LEU A 341 2.97 10.05 1.09
CA LEU A 341 2.57 10.49 -0.25
C LEU A 341 1.10 10.13 -0.49
N SER A 342 0.32 11.15 -0.85
CA SER A 342 -1.13 11.07 -1.00
C SER A 342 -1.57 11.65 -2.34
N LEU A 343 -2.70 11.18 -2.84
CA LEU A 343 -3.40 11.87 -3.92
C LEU A 343 -4.14 13.09 -3.38
N ASP A 344 -4.39 14.06 -4.24
CA ASP A 344 -5.36 15.10 -3.94
C ASP A 344 -6.73 14.47 -3.60
N PRO A 345 -7.42 14.94 -2.55
CA PRO A 345 -8.66 14.34 -2.11
C PRO A 345 -9.72 14.15 -3.19
N TYR A 346 -9.82 15.10 -4.11
CA TYR A 346 -10.82 15.05 -5.15
C TYR A 346 -10.46 14.02 -6.22
N ARG A 347 -9.17 13.76 -6.45
CA ARG A 347 -8.73 12.63 -7.27
C ARG A 347 -9.12 11.32 -6.60
N GLU A 348 -8.80 11.22 -5.32
CA GLU A 348 -9.07 10.03 -4.53
C GLU A 348 -10.56 9.69 -4.52
N LEU A 349 -11.43 10.67 -4.29
CA LEU A 349 -12.90 10.52 -4.33
C LEU A 349 -13.45 10.26 -5.74
N SER A 350 -12.80 10.79 -6.77
CA SER A 350 -13.24 10.65 -8.16
C SER A 350 -12.81 9.35 -8.84
N GLU A 351 -11.90 8.58 -8.22
CA GLU A 351 -11.38 7.35 -8.81
C GLU A 351 -12.54 6.39 -9.12
N SER A 352 -12.61 5.98 -10.38
CA SER A 352 -13.64 5.07 -10.88
C SER A 352 -12.98 3.86 -11.49
N THR A 353 -13.36 2.67 -11.04
CA THR A 353 -12.93 1.39 -11.61
C THR A 353 -14.11 0.65 -12.25
N ALA A 354 -13.83 -0.34 -13.09
CA ALA A 354 -14.85 -1.18 -13.77
C ALA A 354 -15.99 -0.40 -14.47
N PHE A 355 -15.64 0.54 -15.36
CA PHE A 355 -16.63 1.41 -16.05
C PHE A 355 -17.58 2.13 -15.07
N ASP A 356 -17.08 2.46 -13.88
CA ASP A 356 -17.86 3.14 -12.83
C ASP A 356 -19.05 2.31 -12.33
N SER A 357 -18.91 0.98 -12.34
CA SER A 357 -19.93 0.03 -11.86
C SER A 357 -19.77 -0.32 -10.38
N VAL A 358 -18.73 0.17 -9.71
CA VAL A 358 -18.46 0.02 -8.27
C VAL A 358 -18.57 1.36 -7.55
N PRO A 359 -18.61 1.40 -6.20
CA PRO A 359 -18.49 2.66 -5.46
C PRO A 359 -17.26 3.44 -5.91
N ARG A 360 -17.40 4.75 -6.15
CA ARG A 360 -16.23 5.59 -6.43
C ARG A 360 -15.35 5.74 -5.20
N GLY A 361 -14.11 6.13 -5.43
CA GLY A 361 -13.12 6.29 -4.39
C GLY A 361 -11.95 5.35 -4.62
N SER A 362 -10.76 5.76 -4.19
CA SER A 362 -9.62 4.87 -4.08
C SER A 362 -9.94 3.69 -3.16
N LEU A 363 -9.09 2.67 -3.22
CA LEU A 363 -9.15 1.56 -2.27
C LEU A 363 -9.07 2.05 -0.81
N LEU A 364 -8.40 3.18 -0.52
CA LEU A 364 -8.31 3.71 0.85
C LEU A 364 -9.66 4.21 1.37
N ILE A 365 -10.44 4.88 0.52
CA ILE A 365 -11.81 5.29 0.85
C ILE A 365 -12.66 4.06 1.12
N TRP A 366 -12.50 2.99 0.33
CA TRP A 366 -13.23 1.75 0.57
C TRP A 366 -12.82 1.08 1.86
N ILE A 367 -11.52 1.12 2.22
CA ILE A 367 -11.05 0.62 3.51
C ILE A 367 -11.79 1.33 4.64
N ASP A 368 -11.76 2.66 4.64
CA ASP A 368 -12.36 3.47 5.70
C ASP A 368 -13.89 3.38 5.77
N THR A 369 -14.56 3.07 4.65
CA THR A 369 -16.03 3.12 4.56
C THR A 369 -16.69 1.74 4.68
N TYR A 370 -16.09 0.72 4.06
CA TYR A 370 -16.74 -0.59 3.84
C TYR A 370 -15.91 -1.77 4.35
N LEU A 371 -14.58 -1.75 4.19
CA LEU A 371 -13.77 -2.94 4.42
C LEU A 371 -13.34 -3.11 5.87
N THR A 372 -13.22 -2.02 6.64
CA THR A 372 -12.86 -2.07 8.07
C THR A 372 -13.94 -1.42 8.94
N THR A 373 -13.90 -1.74 10.24
CA THR A 373 -14.71 -1.03 11.24
C THR A 373 -13.90 0.08 11.88
N ILE A 374 -14.19 1.32 11.50
CA ILE A 374 -13.58 2.52 12.09
C ILE A 374 -14.23 2.81 13.45
N LYS A 375 -13.46 2.69 14.54
CA LYS A 375 -13.94 2.97 15.92
C LYS A 375 -13.60 4.40 16.34
N SER A 376 -12.55 4.96 15.77
CA SER A 376 -12.01 6.29 16.05
C SER A 376 -11.41 6.89 14.78
N PHE A 377 -11.23 8.21 14.75
CA PHE A 377 -10.67 8.88 13.57
C PHE A 377 -9.29 8.35 13.19
N THR A 378 -8.45 7.98 14.18
CA THR A 378 -7.10 7.45 13.98
C THR A 378 -7.07 6.05 13.38
N ASP A 379 -8.20 5.33 13.34
CA ASP A 379 -8.29 4.02 12.67
C ASP A 379 -8.36 4.17 11.14
N ARG A 380 -8.58 5.39 10.63
CA ARG A 380 -8.61 5.68 9.19
C ARG A 380 -7.24 5.57 8.56
N THR A 381 -7.23 5.26 7.27
CA THR A 381 -6.01 5.15 6.46
C THR A 381 -5.19 6.44 6.46
N SER A 382 -3.87 6.30 6.62
CA SER A 382 -2.89 7.40 6.63
C SER A 382 -2.53 7.91 5.24
N GLY A 383 -2.83 7.14 4.19
CA GLY A 383 -2.56 7.51 2.81
C GLY A 383 -3.53 8.55 2.25
N GLY A 384 -4.72 8.71 2.84
CA GLY A 384 -5.68 9.72 2.44
C GLY A 384 -5.26 11.11 2.91
N TRP A 385 -5.13 12.06 1.97
CA TRP A 385 -4.65 13.41 2.28
C TRP A 385 -5.49 14.12 3.36
N PHE A 386 -6.81 14.01 3.26
CA PHE A 386 -7.73 14.55 4.27
C PHE A 386 -7.49 13.97 5.66
N ASN A 387 -7.27 12.66 5.74
CA ASN A 387 -7.06 11.97 7.02
C ASN A 387 -5.74 12.42 7.66
N MET A 388 -4.65 12.40 6.88
CA MET A 388 -3.32 12.75 7.35
C MET A 388 -3.23 14.20 7.82
N VAL A 389 -3.63 15.17 7.00
CA VAL A 389 -3.55 16.60 7.35
C VAL A 389 -4.37 16.91 8.60
N ARG A 390 -5.54 16.28 8.77
CA ARG A 390 -6.38 16.47 9.96
C ARG A 390 -5.75 15.92 11.23
N ALA A 391 -4.96 14.85 11.13
CA ALA A 391 -4.37 14.17 12.28
C ALA A 391 -2.92 14.56 12.55
N ALA A 392 -2.22 15.16 11.59
CA ALA A 392 -0.76 15.33 11.61
C ALA A 392 -0.25 16.00 12.90
N ASP A 393 -0.89 17.09 13.34
CA ASP A 393 -0.50 17.80 14.56
C ASP A 393 -0.71 16.96 15.84
N THR A 394 -1.65 16.03 15.82
CA THR A 394 -1.93 15.13 16.96
C THR A 394 -1.00 13.92 16.98
N ILE A 395 -0.74 13.31 15.82
CA ILE A 395 0.04 12.06 15.75
C ILE A 395 1.56 12.31 15.74
N PHE A 396 2.01 13.47 15.25
CA PHE A 396 3.42 13.83 15.23
C PHE A 396 3.74 14.82 16.35
N PRO A 397 4.44 14.39 17.41
CA PRO A 397 4.90 15.30 18.46
C PRO A 397 5.95 16.26 17.92
N ASP A 398 6.07 17.46 18.52
CA ASP A 398 7.00 18.51 18.07
C ASP A 398 8.44 18.02 17.88
N SER A 399 8.87 17.09 18.74
CA SER A 399 10.19 16.43 18.69
C SER A 399 10.54 15.70 17.38
N VAL A 400 9.56 15.46 16.50
CA VAL A 400 9.79 14.76 15.22
C VAL A 400 9.17 15.45 14.02
N LYS A 401 8.45 16.58 14.18
CA LYS A 401 7.73 17.23 13.06
C LYS A 401 8.66 17.64 11.92
N ASN A 402 9.88 18.08 12.24
CA ASN A 402 10.92 18.40 11.26
C ASN A 402 11.45 17.20 10.46
N GLN A 403 11.10 15.96 10.85
CA GLN A 403 11.45 14.74 10.12
C GLN A 403 10.31 14.27 9.20
N VAL A 404 9.17 14.98 9.18
CA VAL A 404 7.94 14.54 8.52
C VAL A 404 7.65 15.35 7.27
N HIS A 405 7.43 14.65 6.17
CA HIS A 405 7.12 15.19 4.86
C HIS A 405 5.76 14.66 4.40
N LEU A 406 4.81 15.56 4.14
CA LEU A 406 3.49 15.25 3.63
C LEU A 406 3.39 15.75 2.19
N THR A 407 3.26 14.84 1.23
CA THR A 407 3.28 15.16 -0.20
C THR A 407 1.92 14.88 -0.83
N LYS A 408 1.36 15.88 -1.51
CA LYS A 408 0.09 15.78 -2.23
C LYS A 408 0.30 15.88 -3.74
N PHE A 409 -0.14 14.86 -4.46
CA PHE A 409 -0.17 14.84 -5.93
C PHE A 409 -1.51 15.33 -6.49
N GLY A 410 -1.48 16.50 -7.13
CA GLY A 410 -2.64 17.15 -7.73
C GLY A 410 -2.99 16.68 -9.15
N PHE A 411 -3.94 17.38 -9.76
CA PHE A 411 -4.30 17.19 -11.16
C PHE A 411 -3.18 17.65 -12.08
N GLY A 412 -2.76 16.76 -12.99
CA GLY A 412 -1.75 17.04 -14.01
C GLY A 412 -0.30 16.76 -13.56
N ALA A 413 -0.08 16.34 -12.32
CA ALA A 413 1.25 16.08 -11.78
C ALA A 413 1.30 14.75 -11.01
N GLY A 414 2.21 13.86 -11.42
CA GLY A 414 2.48 12.59 -10.72
C GLY A 414 1.34 11.56 -10.81
N PRO A 415 1.27 10.60 -9.87
CA PRO A 415 0.23 9.56 -9.84
C PRO A 415 -1.17 10.17 -9.87
N GLN A 416 -2.04 9.65 -10.73
CA GLN A 416 -3.39 10.17 -10.92
C GLN A 416 -4.46 9.22 -10.35
N LYS A 417 -4.09 7.96 -10.07
CA LYS A 417 -4.89 6.92 -9.39
C LYS A 417 -4.09 6.22 -8.31
N HIS A 418 -4.78 5.54 -7.39
CA HIS A 418 -4.16 4.83 -6.27
C HIS A 418 -3.13 3.78 -6.70
N GLY A 419 -3.40 3.10 -7.82
CA GLY A 419 -2.53 2.07 -8.37
C GLY A 419 -1.28 2.58 -9.10
N GLU A 420 -1.15 3.88 -9.33
CA GLU A 420 -0.12 4.47 -10.21
C GLU A 420 1.13 4.97 -9.46
N PHE A 421 1.18 4.88 -8.13
CA PHE A 421 2.35 5.33 -7.37
C PHE A 421 3.64 4.60 -7.76
N ASP A 422 3.55 3.30 -8.05
CA ASP A 422 4.69 2.47 -8.46
C ASP A 422 4.94 2.48 -9.98
N GLU A 423 4.30 3.39 -10.72
CA GLU A 423 4.50 3.58 -12.17
C GLU A 423 5.50 4.73 -12.49
N TYR A 424 6.11 5.32 -11.46
CA TYR A 424 7.12 6.37 -11.55
C TYR A 424 8.45 5.91 -10.96
N HIS A 425 9.51 6.71 -11.11
CA HIS A 425 10.82 6.50 -10.45
C HIS A 425 10.73 6.74 -8.93
N PHE A 426 9.89 5.96 -8.26
CA PHE A 426 9.47 6.17 -6.87
C PHE A 426 10.59 5.99 -5.83
N TRP A 427 11.75 5.46 -6.24
CA TRP A 427 12.93 5.32 -5.38
C TRP A 427 13.74 6.61 -5.29
N LYS A 428 13.44 7.63 -6.10
CA LYS A 428 14.15 8.92 -6.10
C LYS A 428 13.55 9.87 -5.08
N HIS A 429 14.41 10.65 -4.41
CA HIS A 429 13.99 11.65 -3.44
C HIS A 429 13.11 12.73 -4.09
N ALA A 430 13.43 13.14 -5.33
CA ALA A 430 12.63 14.10 -6.09
C ALA A 430 11.15 13.68 -6.22
N TYR A 431 10.86 12.38 -6.32
CA TYR A 431 9.49 11.86 -6.35
C TYR A 431 8.79 12.05 -4.99
N TRP A 432 9.50 11.81 -3.88
CA TRP A 432 8.92 11.90 -2.53
C TRP A 432 8.49 13.31 -2.15
N VAL A 433 9.18 14.34 -2.65
CA VAL A 433 8.83 15.75 -2.47
C VAL A 433 8.01 16.32 -3.63
N GLY A 434 7.66 15.50 -4.62
CA GLY A 434 6.83 15.91 -5.75
C GLY A 434 7.48 16.93 -6.68
N ASN A 435 8.78 16.85 -6.92
CA ASN A 435 9.42 17.73 -7.89
C ASN A 435 8.92 17.40 -9.31
N GLU A 436 8.10 18.28 -9.90
CA GLU A 436 7.47 18.03 -11.22
C GLU A 436 8.48 17.91 -12.36
N LYS A 437 9.67 18.51 -12.23
CA LYS A 437 10.70 18.46 -13.28
C LYS A 437 11.51 17.17 -13.23
N CYS A 438 11.75 16.65 -12.04
CA CYS A 438 12.77 15.63 -11.81
C CYS A 438 12.23 14.35 -11.16
N GLY A 439 11.15 14.45 -10.38
CA GLY A 439 10.58 13.34 -9.61
C GLY A 439 9.39 12.67 -10.29
N LEU A 440 8.57 13.42 -11.03
CA LEU A 440 7.30 12.92 -11.58
C LEU A 440 7.44 12.37 -13.00
N VAL A 441 8.54 11.66 -13.25
CA VAL A 441 8.83 11.01 -14.53
C VAL A 441 8.31 9.57 -14.48
N PRO A 442 7.44 9.15 -15.43
CA PRO A 442 6.99 7.77 -15.54
C PRO A 442 8.14 6.79 -15.79
N LEU A 443 8.00 5.54 -15.34
CA LEU A 443 9.04 4.51 -15.46
C LEU A 443 9.45 4.21 -16.91
N ASP A 444 8.58 4.46 -17.89
CA ASP A 444 8.87 4.24 -19.31
C ASP A 444 9.58 5.43 -19.99
N GLN A 445 9.91 6.46 -19.22
CA GLN A 445 10.65 7.64 -19.66
C GLN A 445 11.99 7.77 -18.94
N LEU A 446 13.01 8.25 -19.65
CA LEU A 446 14.33 8.54 -19.09
C LEU A 446 14.28 9.83 -18.26
N ILE A 447 14.97 9.85 -17.13
CA ILE A 447 15.17 11.05 -16.32
C ILE A 447 16.14 11.99 -17.08
N ASP A 448 15.83 13.28 -17.11
CA ASP A 448 16.75 14.28 -17.67
C ASP A 448 18.03 14.33 -16.82
N THR A 449 19.21 14.19 -17.44
CA THR A 449 20.52 14.20 -16.74
C THR A 449 20.79 15.50 -15.98
N LYS A 450 20.08 16.59 -16.29
CA LYS A 450 20.14 17.84 -15.52
C LYS A 450 19.51 17.72 -14.12
N CYS A 451 18.62 16.75 -13.93
CA CYS A 451 17.94 16.50 -12.66
C CYS A 451 18.79 15.69 -11.66
N GLU A 452 19.69 14.83 -12.14
CA GLU A 452 20.57 14.01 -11.28
C GLU A 452 21.49 14.86 -10.39
N ASN A 453 21.90 16.03 -10.87
CA ASN A 453 22.80 16.93 -10.14
C ASN A 453 22.10 17.80 -9.07
N GLN A 454 20.77 17.79 -8.98
CA GLN A 454 20.00 18.57 -8.01
C GLN A 454 19.60 17.79 -6.75
N GLU A 455 19.78 16.47 -6.71
CA GLU A 455 19.43 15.64 -5.55
C GLU A 455 20.49 15.62 -4.44
N MET A 456 21.64 16.29 -4.62
CA MET A 456 22.80 16.25 -3.70
C MET A 456 22.99 17.48 -2.79
N ASN A 457 22.07 18.46 -2.80
CA ASN A 457 22.19 19.67 -1.97
C ASN A 457 21.05 19.83 -0.96
#